data_AF-A0A914EJB6-F1
#
_entry.id   AF-A0A914EJB6-F1
#
_cell.length_a   1.000
_cell.length_b   1.000
_cell.length_c   1.000
_cell.angle_alpha   90.00
_cell.angle_beta   90.00
_cell.angle_gamma   90.00
#
_symmetry.space_group_name_H-M   'P 1'
#
loop_
_entity.id
_entity.type
_entity.pdbx_description
1 polymer ?
#
loop_
_entity_poly.entity_id
_entity_poly.type
_entity_poly.pdbx_seq_one_letter_code
_entity_poly.pdbx_strand_id
1 'polypeptide(L)'
;MKEDQSLTTRILAEQFGVSHMCIVKRLKKLGKAGKFFDDLDHMLDDLNAWVSSKNSEWFALGINLLLQKWQAVLDVDGEYAPE
;
A
#
# COMPACT_ATOMS: atom_id res chain seq x y z
N MET A 1 -21.74 4.82 18.38
CA MET A 1 -21.42 5.79 17.32
C MET A 1 -20.61 5.06 16.27
N LYS A 2 -20.94 5.17 14.97
CA LYS A 2 -20.04 4.65 13.92
C LYS A 2 -18.90 5.67 13.82
N GLU A 3 -17.73 5.33 14.35
CA GLU A 3 -16.53 6.14 14.16
C GLU A 3 -16.25 6.26 12.66
N ASP A 4 -15.91 7.48 12.22
CA ASP A 4 -15.73 7.80 10.81
C ASP A 4 -14.39 7.21 10.33
N GLN A 5 -14.43 6.16 9.49
CA GLN A 5 -13.25 5.56 8.86
C GLN A 5 -12.38 6.58 8.10
N SER A 6 -12.98 7.69 7.68
CA SER A 6 -12.27 8.73 6.94
C SER A 6 -11.49 9.69 7.86
N LEU A 7 -11.76 9.71 9.17
CA LEU A 7 -11.09 10.61 10.12
C LEU A 7 -9.58 10.29 10.19
N THR A 8 -9.23 9.03 10.43
CA THR A 8 -7.85 8.54 10.47
C THR A 8 -7.10 8.80 9.17
N THR A 9 -7.72 8.49 8.03
CA THR A 9 -7.05 8.65 6.72
C THR A 9 -6.85 10.10 6.32
N ARG A 10 -7.71 11.02 6.81
CA ARG A 10 -7.54 12.47 6.65
C ARG A 10 -6.43 13.01 7.55
N ILE A 11 -6.38 12.61 8.83
CA ILE A 11 -5.31 13.01 9.76
C ILE A 11 -3.94 12.60 9.22
N LEU A 12 -3.81 11.34 8.78
CA LEU A 12 -2.58 10.85 8.18
C LEU A 12 -2.24 11.59 6.88
N ALA A 13 -3.24 11.87 6.04
CA ALA A 13 -3.03 12.60 4.80
C ALA A 13 -2.50 14.03 5.04
N GLU A 14 -3.00 14.71 6.06
CA GLU A 14 -2.49 16.01 6.50
C GLU A 14 -1.03 15.91 6.98
N GLN A 15 -0.72 14.93 7.81
CA GLN A 15 0.66 14.70 8.30
C GLN A 15 1.66 14.41 7.18
N PHE A 16 1.26 13.63 6.17
CA PHE A 16 2.12 13.26 5.04
C PHE A 16 2.10 14.29 3.89
N GLY A 17 1.24 15.31 3.95
CA GLY A 17 1.08 16.29 2.87
C GLY A 17 0.56 15.69 1.55
N VAL A 18 -0.26 14.64 1.64
CA VAL A 18 -0.81 13.92 0.47
C VAL A 18 -2.33 13.95 0.48
N SER A 19 -2.96 13.59 -0.63
CA SER A 19 -4.41 13.38 -0.65
C SER A 19 -4.80 12.17 0.21
N HIS A 20 -5.89 12.27 0.98
CA HIS A 20 -6.47 11.13 1.71
C HIS A 20 -6.79 9.93 0.82
N MET A 21 -7.06 10.15 -0.47
CA MET A 21 -7.24 9.08 -1.45
C MET A 21 -5.95 8.30 -1.74
N CYS A 22 -4.78 8.94 -1.60
CA CYS A 22 -3.49 8.25 -1.70
C CYS A 22 -3.34 7.24 -0.55
N ILE A 23 -3.64 7.67 0.68
CA ILE A 23 -3.61 6.81 1.87
C ILE A 23 -4.59 5.65 1.72
N VAL A 24 -5.85 5.92 1.36
CA VAL A 24 -6.89 4.89 1.17
C VAL A 24 -6.49 3.87 0.10
N LYS A 25 -6.00 4.32 -1.07
CA LYS A 25 -5.55 3.43 -2.14
C LYS A 25 -4.40 2.53 -1.68
N ARG A 26 -3.45 3.08 -0.92
CA ARG A 26 -2.29 2.31 -0.45
C ARG A 26 -2.69 1.28 0.61
N LEU A 27 -3.54 1.65 1.57
CA LEU A 27 -4.09 0.71 2.56
C LEU A 27 -4.88 -0.42 1.89
N LYS A 28 -5.65 -0.11 0.84
CA LYS A 28 -6.36 -1.14 0.05
C LYS A 28 -5.40 -2.11 -0.62
N LYS A 29 -4.31 -1.62 -1.25
CA LYS A 29 -3.27 -2.48 -1.85
C LYS A 29 -2.56 -3.36 -0.82
N LEU A 30 -2.48 -2.92 0.45
CA LEU A 30 -1.91 -3.69 1.55
C LEU A 30 -2.90 -4.66 2.20
N GLY A 31 -4.14 -4.75 1.72
CA GLY A 31 -5.19 -5.57 2.32
C GLY A 31 -5.69 -5.03 3.67
N LYS A 32 -5.42 -3.76 3.98
CA LYS A 32 -5.81 -3.06 5.20
C LYS A 32 -7.00 -2.12 4.96
N ALA A 33 -7.77 -2.34 3.89
CA ALA A 33 -8.99 -1.59 3.61
C ALA A 33 -10.00 -1.76 4.76
N GLY A 34 -10.55 -0.64 5.26
CA GLY A 34 -11.53 -0.66 6.35
C GLY A 34 -10.94 -0.87 7.75
N LYS A 35 -9.60 -0.92 7.90
CA LYS A 35 -8.96 -0.79 9.21
C LYS A 35 -9.06 0.64 9.71
N PHE A 36 -9.27 0.76 11.01
CA PHE A 36 -9.20 2.02 11.76
C PHE A 36 -7.87 2.07 12.48
N PHE A 37 -7.25 3.25 12.48
CA PHE A 37 -6.07 3.53 13.29
C PHE A 37 -6.38 4.76 14.14
N ASP A 38 -6.02 4.72 15.40
CA ASP A 38 -6.31 5.81 16.33
C ASP A 38 -5.37 7.00 16.10
N ASP A 39 -4.13 6.69 15.71
CA ASP A 39 -3.07 7.63 15.41
C ASP A 39 -2.05 7.03 14.43
N LEU A 40 -0.99 7.79 14.16
CA LEU A 40 0.11 7.38 13.29
C LEU A 40 0.89 6.19 13.87
N ASP A 41 1.08 6.13 15.18
CA ASP A 41 1.88 5.08 15.82
C ASP A 41 1.17 3.73 15.73
N HIS A 42 -0.15 3.69 15.97
CA HIS A 42 -0.97 2.49 15.76
C HIS A 42 -0.92 2.03 14.29
N MET A 43 -0.96 2.94 13.31
CA MET A 43 -0.78 2.57 11.90
C MET A 43 0.61 1.98 11.64
N LEU A 44 1.67 2.60 12.17
CA LEU A 44 3.04 2.16 12.00
C LEU A 44 3.27 0.78 12.61
N ASP A 45 2.74 0.51 13.80
CA ASP A 45 2.83 -0.79 14.46
C ASP A 45 2.14 -1.90 13.63
N ASP A 46 0.93 -1.65 13.13
CA ASP A 46 0.21 -2.61 12.27
C ASP A 46 0.91 -2.84 10.92
N LEU A 47 1.59 -1.81 10.38
CA LEU A 47 2.42 -1.95 9.19
C LEU A 47 3.71 -2.73 9.47
N ASN A 48 4.40 -2.43 10.56
CA ASN A 48 5.63 -3.09 10.96
C ASN A 48 5.40 -4.57 11.27
N ALA A 49 4.32 -4.90 11.97
CA ALA A 49 3.91 -6.28 12.20
C ALA A 49 3.61 -7.00 10.87
N TRP A 50 2.94 -6.33 9.93
CA TRP A 50 2.65 -6.90 8.62
C TRP A 50 3.92 -7.12 7.78
N VAL A 51 4.86 -6.16 7.76
CA VAL A 51 6.14 -6.32 7.05
C VAL A 51 6.95 -7.46 7.66
N SER A 52 7.03 -7.52 8.99
CA SER A 52 7.74 -8.56 9.73
C SER A 52 7.12 -9.95 9.55
N SER A 53 5.83 -10.03 9.19
CA SER A 53 5.17 -11.30 8.83
C SER A 53 5.62 -11.88 7.49
N LYS A 54 6.34 -11.11 6.65
CA LYS A 54 6.79 -11.55 5.33
C LYS A 54 8.16 -12.21 5.43
N ASN A 55 8.29 -13.39 4.82
CA ASN A 55 9.58 -14.07 4.70
C ASN A 55 10.44 -13.43 3.59
N SER A 56 11.72 -13.79 3.53
CA SER A 56 12.66 -13.30 2.52
C SER A 56 12.21 -13.63 1.08
N GLU A 57 11.57 -14.78 0.87
CA GLU A 57 11.06 -15.20 -0.43
C GLU A 57 9.98 -14.26 -0.98
N TRP A 58 9.13 -13.71 -0.11
CA TRP A 58 8.10 -12.75 -0.51
C TRP A 58 8.72 -11.50 -1.15
N PHE A 59 9.82 -10.99 -0.58
CA PHE A 59 10.54 -9.85 -1.13
C PHE A 59 11.31 -10.23 -2.41
N ALA A 60 11.94 -11.42 -2.42
CA ALA A 60 12.65 -11.93 -3.60
C ALA A 60 11.72 -12.11 -4.81
N LEU A 61 10.50 -12.61 -4.58
CA LEU A 61 9.48 -12.74 -5.61
C LEU A 61 9.19 -11.39 -6.28
N GLY A 62 9.08 -10.31 -5.50
CA GLY A 62 8.86 -8.97 -6.04
C GLY A 62 9.98 -8.51 -7.00
N ILE A 63 11.24 -8.84 -6.69
CA ILE A 63 12.38 -8.56 -7.56
C ILE A 63 12.35 -9.45 -8.81
N ASN A 64 12.10 -10.74 -8.64
CA ASN A 64 12.09 -11.69 -9.75
C ASN A 64 10.97 -11.40 -10.77
N LEU A 65 9.83 -10.86 -10.32
CA LEU A 65 8.74 -10.42 -11.19
C LEU A 65 9.11 -9.23 -12.08
N LEU A 66 10.19 -8.49 -11.80
CA LEU A 66 10.61 -7.35 -12.63
C LEU A 66 10.96 -7.78 -14.06
N LEU A 67 11.54 -8.97 -14.24
CA LEU A 67 11.86 -9.49 -15.57
C LEU A 67 10.60 -9.65 -16.43
N GLN A 68 9.53 -10.20 -15.84
CA GLN A 68 8.24 -10.34 -16.53
C GLN A 68 7.63 -8.98 -16.85
N LYS A 69 7.73 -8.01 -15.93
CA LYS A 69 7.23 -6.65 -16.16
C LYS A 69 7.99 -5.92 -17.25
N TRP A 70 9.30 -6.10 -17.35
CA TRP A 70 10.09 -5.52 -18.44
C TRP A 70 9.68 -6.10 -19.78
N GLN A 71 9.48 -7.42 -19.86
CA GLN A 71 8.97 -8.04 -21.08
C GLN A 71 7.59 -7.49 -21.45
N ALA A 72 6.67 -7.39 -20.49
CA ALA A 72 5.33 -6.88 -20.76
C ALA A 72 5.33 -5.43 -21.28
N VAL A 73 6.27 -4.59 -20.86
CA VAL A 73 6.44 -3.22 -21.38
C VAL A 73 6.97 -3.22 -22.81
N LEU A 74 7.90 -4.13 -23.15
CA LEU A 74 8.38 -4.29 -24.53
C LEU A 74 7.24 -4.77 -25.45
N ASP A 75 6.38 -5.65 -24.96
CA ASP A 75 5.26 -6.21 -25.74
C ASP A 75 4.18 -5.16 -26.08
N VAL A 76 4.17 -4.02 -25.38
CA VAL A 76 3.26 -2.89 -25.62
C VAL A 76 4.00 -1.62 -26.09
N ASP A 77 5.19 -1.79 -26.68
CA ASP A 77 6.00 -0.69 -27.25
C ASP A 77 6.25 0.48 -26.28
N GLY A 78 6.42 0.18 -24.99
CA GLY A 78 6.70 1.18 -23.96
C GLY A 78 5.46 1.84 -23.33
N GLU A 79 4.24 1.46 -23.75
CA GLU A 79 3.01 1.88 -23.06
C GLU A 79 2.83 1.22 -21.69
N TYR A 80 1.78 1.61 -20.95
CA TYR A 80 1.42 0.96 -19.70
C TYR A 80 0.99 -0.49 -19.97
N ALA A 81 1.85 -1.44 -19.57
CA ALA A 81 1.52 -2.85 -19.62
C ALA A 81 0.32 -3.17 -18.68
N PRO A 82 -0.62 -4.03 -19.11
CA PRO A 82 -1.73 -4.46 -18.27
C PRO A 82 -1.24 -5.18 -17.00
N GLU A 83 -1.96 -4.98 -15.89
CA GLU A 83 -1.67 -5.60 -14.57
C GLU A 83 -1.94 -7.10 -14.55
#